data_AF-M5BNM6-F1
#
_entry.id   AF-M5BNM6-F1
#
_cell.length_a   1.000
_cell.length_b   1.000
_cell.length_c   1.000
_cell.angle_alpha   90.00
_cell.angle_beta   90.00
_cell.angle_gamma   90.00
#
_symmetry.space_group_name_H-M   'P 1'
#
loop_
_entity.id
_entity.type
_entity.pdbx_description
1 polymer ?
#
loop_
_entity_poly.entity_id
_entity_poly.type
_entity_poly.pdbx_seq_one_letter_code
_entity_poly.pdbx_strand_id
1 'polypeptide(L)'
;MQGQANHFYRYAPEKIPYGINRYITETKRLYSVLNDRLADREYLVGSGKGKYGLADINTYPWVRSWSWAGVDSLEAFPNVEAWLKRISERPQVDSGLDVPEPRAKQPPTKEEEEKAAEEARKWIFQAQK
;
A
#
# COMPACT_ATOMS: atom_id res chain seq x y z
N MET A 1 -7.70 -7.42 -0.68
CA MET A 1 -8.77 -6.40 -0.75
C MET A 1 -8.29 -5.07 -1.30
N GLN A 2 -7.12 -4.58 -0.89
CA GLN A 2 -6.55 -3.32 -1.40
C GLN A 2 -6.41 -3.24 -2.93
N GLY A 3 -6.13 -4.36 -3.63
CA GLY A 3 -6.14 -4.37 -5.11
C GLY A 3 -7.50 -3.97 -5.71
N GLN A 4 -8.61 -4.35 -5.07
CA GLN A 4 -9.94 -3.89 -5.50
C GLN A 4 -10.17 -2.42 -5.15
N ALA A 5 -9.63 -1.94 -4.02
CA ALA A 5 -9.66 -0.51 -3.70
C ALA A 5 -8.93 0.29 -4.80
N ASN A 6 -7.72 -0.12 -5.20
CA ASN A 6 -6.99 0.48 -6.32
C ASN A 6 -7.83 0.47 -7.61
N HIS A 7 -8.47 -0.66 -7.92
CA HIS A 7 -9.29 -0.77 -9.12
C HIS A 7 -10.46 0.22 -9.13
N PHE A 8 -11.35 0.17 -8.13
CA PHE A 8 -12.52 1.03 -8.09
C PHE A 8 -12.17 2.51 -7.89
N TYR A 9 -11.11 2.80 -7.12
CA TYR A 9 -10.68 4.17 -6.81
C TYR A 9 -9.91 4.82 -7.96
N ARG A 10 -8.92 4.14 -8.55
CA ARG A 10 -8.02 4.73 -9.56
C ARG A 10 -8.37 4.33 -10.99
N TYR A 11 -8.65 3.05 -11.24
CA TYR A 11 -8.59 2.51 -12.60
C TYR A 11 -9.95 2.37 -13.30
N ALA A 12 -11.02 2.10 -12.55
CA ALA A 12 -12.35 1.89 -13.11
C ALA A 12 -12.78 3.11 -13.95
N PRO A 13 -13.31 2.89 -15.17
CA PRO A 13 -13.63 3.98 -16.10
C PRO A 13 -14.77 4.85 -15.59
N GLU A 14 -15.67 4.24 -14.82
CA GLU A 14 -16.79 4.88 -14.15
C GLU A 14 -16.58 4.78 -12.64
N LYS A 15 -16.88 5.87 -11.92
CA LYS A 15 -16.83 5.86 -10.47
C LYS A 15 -18.09 5.18 -9.93
N ILE A 16 -17.89 4.07 -9.22
CA ILE A 16 -18.96 3.32 -8.56
C ILE A 16 -18.82 3.54 -7.05
N PRO A 17 -19.60 4.46 -6.43
CA PRO A 17 -19.40 4.86 -5.04
C PRO A 17 -19.44 3.68 -4.06
N TYR A 18 -20.35 2.72 -4.28
CA TYR A 18 -20.42 1.51 -3.45
C TYR A 18 -19.13 0.69 -3.50
N GLY A 19 -18.56 0.47 -4.69
CA GLY A 19 -17.32 -0.29 -4.87
C GLY A 19 -16.15 0.41 -4.18
N ILE A 20 -15.99 1.71 -4.42
CA ILE A 20 -14.96 2.54 -3.79
C ILE A 20 -15.07 2.45 -2.26
N ASN A 21 -16.24 2.77 -1.71
CA ASN A 21 -16.46 2.81 -0.27
C ASN A 21 -16.25 1.44 0.38
N ARG A 22 -16.77 0.37 -0.23
CA ARG A 22 -16.63 -1.00 0.27
C ARG A 22 -15.16 -1.40 0.40
N TYR A 23 -14.38 -1.20 -0.66
CA TYR A 23 -13.00 -1.71 -0.68
C TYR A 23 -12.01 -0.79 0.05
N ILE A 24 -12.23 0.52 0.10
CA ILE A 24 -11.46 1.42 0.99
C ILE A 24 -11.73 1.09 2.45
N THR A 25 -13.01 0.91 2.84
CA THR A 25 -13.38 0.54 4.21
C THR A 25 -12.74 -0.78 4.62
N GLU A 26 -12.80 -1.79 3.75
CA GLU A 26 -12.16 -3.07 4.05
C GLU A 26 -10.63 -2.99 4.11
N THR A 27 -10.00 -2.13 3.28
CA THR A 27 -8.55 -1.87 3.37
C THR A 27 -8.19 -1.24 4.70
N LYS A 28 -8.95 -0.24 5.17
CA LYS A 28 -8.79 0.36 6.50
C LYS A 28 -8.99 -0.68 7.62
N ARG A 29 -9.96 -1.59 7.50
CA ARG A 29 -10.17 -2.68 8.46
C ARG A 29 -8.96 -3.64 8.52
N LEU A 30 -8.35 -3.97 7.37
CA LEU A 30 -7.12 -4.77 7.34
C LEU A 30 -5.94 -4.03 8.00
N TYR A 31 -5.86 -2.71 7.84
CA TYR A 31 -4.86 -1.91 8.55
C TYR A 31 -5.12 -1.89 10.07
N SER A 32 -6.37 -1.89 10.54
CA SER A 32 -6.68 -2.09 11.96
C SER A 32 -6.14 -3.43 12.46
N VAL A 33 -6.36 -4.53 11.72
CA VAL A 33 -5.82 -5.86 12.11
C VAL A 33 -4.29 -5.85 12.18
N LEU A 34 -3.61 -5.20 11.22
CA LEU A 34 -2.16 -5.05 11.26
C LEU A 34 -1.72 -4.18 12.45
N ASN A 35 -2.42 -3.08 12.71
CA ASN A 35 -2.12 -2.17 13.80
C ASN A 35 -2.24 -2.86 15.16
N ASP A 36 -3.28 -3.66 15.36
CA ASP A 36 -3.49 -4.44 16.58
C ASP A 36 -2.41 -5.51 16.72
N ARG A 37 -2.08 -6.19 15.60
CA ARG A 37 -0.99 -7.17 15.58
C ARG A 37 0.34 -6.53 15.95
N LEU A 38 0.60 -5.28 15.57
CA LEU A 38 1.85 -4.58 15.79
C LEU A 38 1.90 -3.79 17.12
N ALA A 39 0.85 -3.83 17.94
CA ALA A 39 0.77 -3.04 19.17
C ALA A 39 1.91 -3.31 20.17
N ASP A 40 2.34 -4.56 20.30
CA ASP A 40 3.43 -4.97 21.17
C ASP A 40 4.57 -5.64 20.39
N ARG A 41 4.63 -5.47 19.06
CA ARG A 41 5.55 -6.17 18.16
C ARG A 41 6.30 -5.23 17.23
N GLU A 42 7.50 -5.63 16.86
CA GLU A 42 8.29 -4.96 15.84
C GLU A 42 8.00 -5.51 14.43
N TYR A 43 7.66 -6.80 14.33
CA TYR A 43 7.43 -7.51 13.06
C TYR A 43 6.28 -8.51 13.17
N LEU A 44 5.70 -8.87 12.01
CA LEU A 44 4.43 -9.58 11.92
C LEU A 44 4.47 -11.00 12.53
N VAL A 45 5.59 -11.71 12.39
CA VAL A 45 5.75 -13.12 12.77
C VAL A 45 6.96 -13.34 13.67
N GLY A 46 7.09 -14.53 14.26
CA GLY A 46 8.20 -14.90 15.16
C GLY A 46 7.88 -14.75 16.66
N SER A 47 8.76 -15.24 17.53
CA SER A 47 8.58 -15.17 18.98
C SER A 47 8.88 -13.77 19.53
N GLY A 48 8.41 -13.47 20.75
CA GLY A 48 8.63 -12.17 21.42
C GLY A 48 8.10 -11.00 20.58
N LYS A 49 8.95 -9.99 20.37
CA LYS A 49 8.67 -8.81 19.53
C LYS A 49 8.58 -9.14 18.03
N GLY A 50 8.79 -10.38 17.63
CA GLY A 50 8.78 -10.81 16.24
C GLY A 50 10.16 -10.70 15.59
N LYS A 51 10.25 -11.22 14.37
CA LYS A 51 11.46 -11.23 13.55
C LYS A 51 11.08 -10.87 12.12
N TYR A 52 11.80 -9.89 11.55
CA TYR A 52 11.65 -9.52 10.15
C TYR A 52 11.77 -10.75 9.25
N GLY A 53 10.80 -10.94 8.35
CA GLY A 53 10.81 -12.07 7.43
C GLY A 53 9.86 -11.90 6.26
N LEU A 54 9.56 -13.01 5.58
CA LEU A 54 8.74 -13.02 4.36
C LEU A 54 7.34 -12.44 4.58
N ALA A 55 6.76 -12.58 5.77
CA ALA A 55 5.49 -11.96 6.09
C ALA A 55 5.55 -10.43 5.98
N ASP A 56 6.61 -9.82 6.51
CA ASP A 56 6.83 -8.37 6.41
C ASP A 56 7.13 -7.95 4.97
N ILE A 57 8.02 -8.69 4.29
CA ILE A 57 8.42 -8.44 2.89
C ILE A 57 7.21 -8.46 1.95
N ASN A 58 6.30 -9.42 2.12
CA ASN A 58 5.12 -9.54 1.26
C ASN A 58 4.05 -8.49 1.58
N THR A 59 3.96 -8.04 2.84
CA THR A 59 2.92 -7.10 3.28
C THR A 59 3.35 -5.65 3.04
N TYR A 60 4.62 -5.33 3.24
CA TYR A 60 5.16 -3.97 3.23
C TYR A 60 4.86 -3.18 1.94
N PRO A 61 5.07 -3.72 0.72
CA PRO A 61 4.83 -2.96 -0.50
C PRO A 61 3.36 -2.55 -0.68
N TRP A 62 2.42 -3.37 -0.20
CA TRP A 62 0.99 -3.03 -0.24
C TRP A 62 0.69 -1.87 0.69
N VAL A 63 1.12 -1.97 1.94
CA VAL A 63 0.81 -0.95 2.96
C VAL A 63 1.54 0.36 2.66
N ARG A 64 2.78 0.33 2.14
CA ARG A 64 3.52 1.52 1.71
C ARG A 64 2.76 2.34 0.67
N SER A 65 1.96 1.68 -0.17
CA SER A 65 1.13 2.31 -1.21
C SER A 65 -0.29 2.64 -0.73
N TRP A 66 -0.46 2.96 0.56
CA TRP A 66 -1.76 3.24 1.17
C TRP A 66 -2.52 4.40 0.49
N SER A 67 -1.82 5.48 0.11
CA SER A 67 -2.42 6.66 -0.54
C SER A 67 -2.96 6.32 -1.92
N TRP A 68 -2.26 5.46 -2.66
CA TRP A 68 -2.69 4.97 -3.96
C TRP A 68 -4.03 4.22 -3.88
N ALA A 69 -4.27 3.53 -2.77
CA ALA A 69 -5.51 2.81 -2.48
C ALA A 69 -6.68 3.68 -2.00
N GLY A 70 -6.51 5.00 -1.91
CA GLY A 70 -7.55 5.91 -1.42
C GLY A 70 -7.68 5.93 0.10
N VAL A 71 -6.63 5.55 0.83
CA VAL A 71 -6.51 5.85 2.26
C VAL A 71 -5.82 7.22 2.36
N ASP A 72 -6.37 8.17 3.11
CA ASP A 72 -5.84 9.55 3.13
C ASP A 72 -4.74 9.77 4.17
N SER A 73 -4.69 8.94 5.21
CA SER A 73 -3.73 9.04 6.30
C SER A 73 -3.55 7.71 7.04
N LEU A 74 -2.41 7.56 7.72
CA LEU A 74 -2.15 6.45 8.64
C LEU A 74 -2.30 6.81 10.13
N GLU A 75 -2.77 8.01 10.47
CA GLU A 75 -2.88 8.47 11.86
C GLU A 75 -3.70 7.54 12.77
N ALA A 76 -4.72 6.88 12.24
CA ALA A 76 -5.52 5.89 12.95
C ALA A 76 -4.78 4.54 13.19
N PHE A 77 -3.59 4.38 12.62
CA PHE A 77 -2.79 3.14 12.60
C PHE A 77 -1.32 3.41 13.00
N PRO A 78 -1.06 3.98 14.19
CA PRO A 78 0.28 4.41 14.60
C PRO A 78 1.31 3.26 14.63
N ASN A 79 0.89 2.02 14.94
CA ASN A 79 1.80 0.88 14.95
C ASN A 79 2.17 0.43 13.53
N VAL A 80 1.24 0.61 12.58
CA VAL A 80 1.50 0.37 11.14
C VAL A 80 2.49 1.42 10.61
N GLU A 81 2.29 2.69 10.96
CA GLU A 81 3.21 3.77 10.59
C GLU A 81 4.62 3.54 11.14
N ALA A 82 4.73 3.18 12.43
CA ALA A 82 6.01 2.84 13.05
C ALA A 82 6.69 1.62 12.39
N TRP A 83 5.91 0.59 12.03
CA TRP A 83 6.41 -0.58 11.32
C TRP A 83 6.87 -0.26 9.90
N LEU A 84 6.14 0.57 9.15
CA LEU A 84 6.56 1.06 7.83
C LEU A 84 7.89 1.81 7.93
N LYS A 85 8.01 2.75 8.87
CA LYS A 85 9.23 3.53 9.09
C LYS A 85 10.41 2.60 9.39
N ARG A 86 10.26 1.68 10.34
CA ARG A 86 11.28 0.69 10.71
C ARG A 86 11.76 -0.14 9.52
N ILE A 87 10.85 -0.58 8.65
CA ILE A 87 11.21 -1.37 7.46
C ILE A 87 11.90 -0.50 6.41
N SER A 88 11.44 0.74 6.21
CA SER A 88 12.03 1.66 5.24
C SER A 88 13.48 2.04 5.56
N GLU A 89 13.88 2.01 6.83
CA GLU A 89 15.25 2.30 7.27
C GLU A 89 16.25 1.17 6.95
N ARG A 90 15.77 0.02 6.44
CA ARG A 90 16.63 -1.12 6.11
C ARG A 90 17.30 -0.90 4.75
N PRO A 91 18.64 -0.94 4.64
CA PRO A 91 19.33 -0.71 3.36
C PRO A 91 18.88 -1.65 2.24
N GLN A 92 18.58 -2.92 2.55
CA GLN A 92 18.13 -3.89 1.54
C GLN A 92 16.72 -3.60 1.02
N VAL A 93 15.85 -2.99 1.85
CA VAL A 93 14.52 -2.57 1.42
C VAL A 93 14.65 -1.35 0.50
N ASP A 94 15.49 -0.39 0.90
CA ASP A 94 15.76 0.80 0.10
C ASP A 94 16.30 0.44 -1.29
N SER A 95 17.32 -0.44 -1.36
CA SER A 95 17.84 -0.93 -2.65
C SER A 95 16.83 -1.78 -3.43
N GLY A 96 16.05 -2.63 -2.75
CA GLY A 96 15.09 -3.51 -3.41
C GLY A 96 13.93 -2.77 -4.07
N LEU A 97 13.57 -1.60 -3.54
CA LEU A 97 12.54 -0.75 -4.10
C LEU A 97 12.99 -0.05 -5.42
N ASP A 98 14.29 -0.07 -5.78
CA ASP A 98 14.86 0.54 -7.00
C ASP A 98 14.97 -0.46 -8.17
N VAL A 99 14.30 -1.60 -8.04
CA VAL A 99 14.32 -2.69 -9.02
C VAL A 99 12.88 -3.02 -9.41
N PRO A 100 12.56 -3.21 -10.71
CA PRO A 100 13.49 -3.25 -11.86
C PRO A 100 14.04 -1.88 -12.27
N GLU A 101 13.27 -0.83 -12.06
CA GLU A 101 13.65 0.55 -12.40
C GLU A 101 13.80 1.37 -11.12
N PRO A 102 14.80 2.28 -11.03
CA PRO A 102 14.98 3.14 -9.88
C PRO A 102 13.75 4.01 -9.59
N ARG A 103 13.47 4.24 -8.31
CA ARG A 103 12.38 5.14 -7.90
C ARG A 103 12.68 6.58 -8.31
N ALA A 104 11.60 7.34 -8.53
CA ALA A 104 11.71 8.79 -8.65
C ALA A 104 12.32 9.39 -7.38
N LYS A 105 13.20 10.38 -7.55
CA LYS A 105 13.89 11.08 -6.45
C LYS A 105 12.95 11.90 -5.58
N GLN A 106 11.76 12.23 -6.09
CA GLN A 106 10.72 12.96 -5.39
C GLN A 106 9.42 12.16 -5.42
N PRO A 107 8.57 12.27 -4.38
CA PRO A 107 7.22 11.74 -4.45
C PRO A 107 6.48 12.36 -5.65
N PRO A 108 5.64 11.58 -6.37
CA PRO A 108 4.87 12.12 -7.47
C PRO A 108 3.92 13.19 -6.98
N THR A 109 3.77 14.24 -7.78
CA THR A 109 2.68 15.21 -7.65
C THR A 109 1.33 14.54 -7.92
N LYS A 110 0.24 15.18 -7.50
CA LYS A 110 -1.12 14.66 -7.81
C LYS A 110 -1.36 14.49 -9.31
N GLU A 111 -0.84 15.41 -10.12
CA GLU A 111 -0.92 15.33 -11.58
C GLU A 111 -0.16 14.12 -12.14
N GLU A 112 1.05 13.85 -11.64
CA GLU A 112 1.83 12.67 -12.03
C GLU A 112 1.14 11.37 -11.58
N GLU A 113 0.54 11.34 -10.39
CA GLU A 113 -0.26 10.21 -9.94
C GLU A 113 -1.49 9.97 -10.82
N GLU A 114 -2.20 11.02 -11.22
CA GLU A 114 -3.36 10.95 -12.11
C GLU A 114 -2.94 10.43 -13.49
N LYS A 115 -1.86 10.96 -14.05
CA LYS A 115 -1.28 10.48 -15.31
C LYS A 115 -0.90 9.01 -15.24
N ALA A 116 -0.22 8.59 -14.17
CA ALA A 116 0.14 7.18 -13.97
C ALA A 116 -1.12 6.28 -13.82
N ALA A 117 -2.17 6.77 -13.16
CA ALA A 117 -3.44 6.06 -13.06
C ALA A 117 -4.15 5.94 -14.41
N GLU A 118 -4.09 6.96 -15.27
CA GLU A 118 -4.62 6.92 -16.64
C GLU A 118 -3.86 5.94 -17.52
N GLU A 119 -2.52 5.94 -17.46
CA GLU A 119 -1.67 4.99 -18.19
C GLU A 119 -1.95 3.55 -17.74
N ALA A 120 -2.03 3.31 -16.43
CA ALA A 120 -2.41 2.02 -15.87
C ALA A 120 -3.81 1.59 -16.32
N ARG A 121 -4.79 2.51 -16.30
CA ARG A 121 -6.15 2.24 -16.81
C ARG A 121 -6.12 1.82 -18.29
N LYS A 122 -5.39 2.54 -19.15
CA LYS A 122 -5.25 2.19 -20.57
C LYS A 122 -4.70 0.77 -20.73
N TRP A 123 -3.63 0.45 -20.02
CA TRP A 123 -2.99 -0.88 -20.08
C TRP A 123 -3.91 -2.00 -19.57
N ILE A 124 -4.55 -1.83 -18.41
CA ILE A 124 -5.47 -2.83 -17.81
C ILE A 124 -6.61 -3.17 -18.75
N PHE A 125 -7.28 -2.17 -19.32
CA PHE A 125 -8.45 -2.38 -20.17
C PHE A 125 -8.09 -2.72 -21.62
N GLN A 126 -6.86 -2.41 -22.07
CA GLN A 126 -6.36 -2.94 -23.34
C GLN A 126 -6.19 -4.46 -23.28
N ALA A 127 -5.69 -5.00 -22.16
CA ALA A 127 -5.50 -6.44 -21.97
C ALA A 127 -6.81 -7.24 -21.83
N GLN A 128 -7.96 -6.57 -21.70
CA GLN A 128 -9.28 -7.19 -21.57
C GLN A 128 -10.06 -7.27 -22.90
N LYS A 129 -9.48 -6.75 -23.98
CA LYS A 129 -10.01 -6.83 -25.35
C LYS A 129 -9.37 -8.00 -26.08
#